data_AF-A0A089KGP8-F1
#
_entry.id   AF-A0A089KGP8-F1
#
_cell.length_a   1.000
_cell.length_b   1.000
_cell.length_c   1.000
_cell.angle_alpha   90.00
_cell.angle_beta   90.00
_cell.angle_gamma   90.00
#
_symmetry.space_group_name_H-M   'P 1'
#
loop_
_entity.id
_entity.type
_entity.pdbx_description
1 polymer ?
#
loop_
_entity_poly.entity_id
_entity_poly.type
_entity_poly.pdbx_seq_one_letter_code
_entity_poly.pdbx_strand_id
1 'polypeptide(L)'
;MALTPELHSFYCDLHVHIGRTSAGNAVKISGSRDLTFANIAREAAERKGIELIGIIDSHSPGVMQDIRDLLMSGEMTEADGGGVAYRGTTILLGTEIEIREPGRKECHVLAFMPNLAVMEDFSAWMSRHMRNINLSSQRLYAPSRVLQEEICGRGGLLIPAHIFTPHKGLYGCSAERMAELFDLEQIAAVELGLSADSEMAGYISELDRYSFLTNSDAHSLGKIGREYNVLELAAPSFNEFRLALARREGRRVSANFGLNPRLGKYHRSYCAGCGSIIDEAAATSERCPYCGSTKLVQGVFDRILHIADREQPLVPDYRPPYHYQVPLEFIPGLGKAKMNALLAAFGTEMNILHRAGEAELAAVTGPELAAQIVLARSGGLALTSGGGGTYGKVDRTRS
;
A
#
# COMPACT_ATOMS: atom_id res chain seq x y z
N MET A 1 -15.25 -36.35 -0.52
CA MET A 1 -14.09 -35.45 -0.71
C MET A 1 -14.63 -34.13 -1.22
N ALA A 2 -14.61 -33.07 -0.43
CA ALA A 2 -14.89 -31.74 -0.96
C ALA A 2 -13.75 -31.40 -1.94
N LEU A 3 -14.10 -31.02 -3.17
CA LEU A 3 -13.11 -30.58 -4.15
C LEU A 3 -12.44 -29.32 -3.58
N THR A 4 -11.11 -29.33 -3.49
CA THR A 4 -10.35 -28.11 -3.19
C THR A 4 -10.67 -27.08 -4.27
N PRO A 5 -11.07 -25.85 -3.91
CA PRO A 5 -11.42 -24.83 -4.89
C PRO A 5 -10.21 -24.51 -5.78
N GLU A 6 -10.47 -24.23 -7.05
CA GLU A 6 -9.45 -23.73 -7.97
C GLU A 6 -9.02 -22.33 -7.53
N LEU A 7 -7.72 -22.06 -7.54
CA LEU A 7 -7.16 -20.76 -7.16
C LEU A 7 -6.74 -19.99 -8.42
N HIS A 8 -7.02 -18.69 -8.43
CA HIS A 8 -6.69 -17.76 -9.49
C HIS A 8 -5.90 -16.57 -8.93
N SER A 9 -5.11 -15.95 -9.80
CA SER A 9 -4.32 -14.75 -9.46
C SER A 9 -5.15 -13.48 -9.66
N PHE A 10 -5.21 -12.64 -8.63
CA PHE A 10 -5.94 -11.37 -8.65
C PHE A 10 -5.01 -10.19 -8.34
N TYR A 11 -5.16 -9.08 -9.07
CA TYR A 11 -4.42 -7.85 -8.78
C TYR A 11 -5.10 -7.05 -7.67
N CYS A 12 -4.33 -6.70 -6.64
CA CYS A 12 -4.87 -6.15 -5.39
C CYS A 12 -4.15 -4.90 -4.93
N ASP A 13 -4.88 -3.82 -4.64
CA ASP A 13 -4.36 -2.59 -4.01
C ASP A 13 -5.22 -2.24 -2.80
N LEU A 14 -4.64 -2.38 -1.61
CA LEU A 14 -5.41 -2.48 -0.37
C LEU A 14 -5.40 -1.20 0.46
N HIS A 15 -4.80 -0.12 -0.05
CA HIS A 15 -4.64 1.14 0.69
C HIS A 15 -5.00 2.32 -0.20
N VAL A 16 -6.31 2.59 -0.35
CA VAL A 16 -6.82 3.71 -1.15
C VAL A 16 -7.69 4.62 -0.30
N HIS A 17 -7.38 5.91 -0.32
CA HIS A 17 -8.11 6.94 0.43
C HIS A 17 -9.35 7.45 -0.32
N ILE A 18 -10.34 7.92 0.44
CA ILE A 18 -11.46 8.74 -0.02
C ILE A 18 -11.16 10.20 0.27
N GLY A 19 -11.24 11.04 -0.76
CA GLY A 19 -11.12 12.49 -0.59
C GLY A 19 -12.42 13.12 -0.09
N ARG A 20 -13.58 12.63 -0.58
CA ARG A 20 -14.89 13.11 -0.13
C ARG A 20 -16.02 12.10 -0.35
N THR A 21 -17.12 12.33 0.36
CA THR A 21 -18.38 11.59 0.18
C THR A 21 -19.15 12.06 -1.06
N SER A 22 -20.17 11.32 -1.47
CA SER A 22 -21.09 11.71 -2.56
C SER A 22 -21.81 13.03 -2.27
N ALA A 23 -22.14 13.28 -1.00
CA ALA A 23 -22.72 14.55 -0.51
C ALA A 23 -21.73 15.73 -0.50
N GLY A 24 -20.46 15.51 -0.86
CA GLY A 24 -19.44 16.55 -0.98
C GLY A 24 -18.67 16.85 0.30
N ASN A 25 -18.90 16.12 1.39
CA ASN A 25 -18.18 16.28 2.66
C ASN A 25 -16.76 15.75 2.55
N ALA A 26 -15.77 16.52 3.02
CA ALA A 26 -14.38 16.10 3.01
C ALA A 26 -14.13 14.92 3.96
N VAL A 27 -13.30 13.97 3.54
CA VAL A 27 -12.88 12.79 4.33
C VAL A 27 -11.36 12.82 4.53
N LYS A 28 -10.57 12.69 3.45
CA LYS A 28 -9.14 12.99 3.43
C LYS A 28 -8.90 14.34 2.76
N ILE A 29 -8.54 15.36 3.55
CA ILE A 29 -8.34 16.74 3.04
C ILE A 29 -7.23 16.81 1.99
N SER A 30 -6.17 15.99 2.13
CA SER A 30 -5.08 15.88 1.15
C SER A 30 -5.42 15.02 -0.07
N GLY A 31 -6.56 14.31 -0.04
CA GLY A 31 -7.02 13.44 -1.12
C GLY A 31 -7.71 14.21 -2.24
N SER A 32 -7.64 13.66 -3.45
CA SER A 32 -8.40 14.18 -4.59
C SER A 32 -9.89 14.18 -4.28
N ARG A 33 -10.51 15.29 -4.65
CA ARG A 33 -11.95 15.50 -4.70
C ARG A 33 -12.70 14.47 -5.54
N ASP A 34 -12.05 13.76 -6.45
CA ASP A 34 -12.69 12.73 -7.28
C ASP A 34 -12.63 11.34 -6.64
N LEU A 35 -11.91 11.17 -5.52
CA LEU A 35 -11.90 9.95 -4.73
C LEU A 35 -13.18 9.88 -3.88
N THR A 36 -14.26 9.41 -4.49
CA THR A 36 -15.48 8.94 -3.81
C THR A 36 -15.49 7.41 -3.83
N PHE A 37 -16.28 6.78 -2.96
CA PHE A 37 -16.39 5.31 -2.90
C PHE A 37 -16.70 4.71 -4.28
N ALA A 38 -17.71 5.25 -4.97
CA ALA A 38 -18.12 4.81 -6.32
C ALA A 38 -17.04 5.05 -7.38
N ASN A 39 -16.37 6.21 -7.37
CA ASN A 39 -15.35 6.51 -8.37
C ASN A 39 -14.11 5.62 -8.21
N ILE A 40 -13.73 5.28 -6.98
CA ILE A 40 -12.63 4.34 -6.71
C ILE A 40 -12.98 2.96 -7.26
N ALA A 41 -14.18 2.45 -6.94
CA ALA A 41 -14.66 1.17 -7.47
C ALA A 41 -14.67 1.13 -9.00
N ARG A 42 -15.15 2.20 -9.64
CA ARG A 42 -15.16 2.34 -11.10
C ARG A 42 -13.77 2.39 -11.71
N GLU A 43 -12.87 3.20 -11.15
CA GLU A 43 -11.49 3.29 -11.64
C GLU A 43 -10.76 1.95 -11.51
N ALA A 44 -10.97 1.25 -10.39
CA ALA A 44 -10.40 -0.08 -10.14
C ALA A 44 -10.87 -1.11 -11.18
N ALA A 45 -12.18 -1.21 -11.40
CA ALA A 45 -12.77 -2.20 -12.30
C ALA A 45 -12.50 -1.90 -13.78
N GLU A 46 -12.67 -0.65 -14.21
CA GLU A 46 -12.76 -0.31 -15.63
C GLU A 46 -11.41 0.09 -16.24
N ARG A 47 -10.55 0.76 -15.47
CA ARG A 47 -9.32 1.36 -16.00
C ARG A 47 -8.08 0.72 -15.45
N LYS A 48 -8.03 0.44 -14.15
CA LYS A 48 -6.85 -0.14 -13.51
C LYS A 48 -6.78 -1.65 -13.71
N GLY A 49 -7.90 -2.35 -13.58
CA GLY A 49 -7.92 -3.82 -13.54
C GLY A 49 -7.49 -4.36 -12.17
N ILE A 50 -7.87 -3.66 -11.10
CA ILE A 50 -7.69 -4.12 -9.71
C ILE A 50 -8.96 -4.86 -9.30
N GLU A 51 -8.80 -6.13 -8.95
CA GLU A 51 -9.91 -7.06 -8.70
C GLU A 51 -10.24 -7.18 -7.21
N LEU A 52 -9.30 -6.80 -6.33
CA LEU A 52 -9.54 -6.65 -4.90
C LEU A 52 -8.95 -5.32 -4.42
N ILE A 53 -9.81 -4.39 -4.01
CA ILE A 53 -9.39 -3.04 -3.60
C ILE A 53 -9.74 -2.77 -2.14
N GLY A 54 -8.80 -2.23 -1.37
CA GLY A 54 -9.02 -1.81 0.01
C GLY A 54 -9.28 -0.30 0.07
N ILE A 55 -10.48 0.08 0.49
CA ILE A 55 -10.82 1.48 0.73
C ILE A 55 -10.71 1.73 2.23
N ILE A 56 -9.72 2.52 2.62
CA ILE A 56 -9.27 2.66 4.02
C ILE A 56 -9.91 3.85 4.76
N ASP A 57 -11.07 4.29 4.28
CA ASP A 57 -11.85 5.38 4.87
C ASP A 57 -13.32 5.00 5.06
N SER A 58 -13.61 3.69 5.03
CA SER A 58 -14.96 3.14 5.14
C SER A 58 -15.57 3.32 6.53
N HIS A 59 -14.79 3.70 7.55
CA HIS A 59 -15.32 4.03 8.88
C HIS A 59 -16.07 5.36 8.93
N SER A 60 -15.83 6.26 7.97
CA SER A 60 -16.45 7.60 7.97
C SER A 60 -17.97 7.47 7.79
N PRO A 61 -18.80 8.07 8.66
CA PRO A 61 -20.26 7.93 8.56
C PRO A 61 -20.85 8.30 7.20
N GLY A 62 -20.33 9.35 6.57
CA GLY A 62 -20.79 9.74 5.23
C GLY A 62 -20.37 8.76 4.14
N VAL A 63 -19.24 8.06 4.30
CA VAL A 63 -18.83 6.98 3.39
C VAL A 63 -19.71 5.74 3.62
N MET A 64 -20.02 5.39 4.87
CA MET A 64 -20.95 4.29 5.15
C MET A 64 -22.34 4.55 4.56
N GLN A 65 -22.80 5.81 4.56
CA GLN A 65 -24.02 6.19 3.87
C GLN A 65 -23.91 5.98 2.35
N ASP A 66 -22.80 6.42 1.72
CA ASP A 66 -22.56 6.18 0.29
C ASP A 66 -22.63 4.68 -0.05
N ILE A 67 -22.00 3.83 0.77
CA ILE A 67 -22.02 2.37 0.58
C ILE A 67 -23.45 1.84 0.68
N ARG A 68 -24.20 2.25 1.70
CA ARG A 68 -25.58 1.81 1.92
C ARG A 68 -26.48 2.20 0.75
N ASP A 69 -26.36 3.43 0.26
CA ASP A 69 -27.17 3.91 -0.87
C ASP A 69 -26.87 3.12 -2.15
N LEU A 70 -25.60 2.77 -2.39
CA LEU A 70 -25.17 1.94 -3.53
C LEU A 70 -25.65 0.49 -3.43
N LEU A 71 -25.70 -0.08 -2.22
CA LEU A 71 -26.26 -1.41 -1.98
C LEU A 71 -27.78 -1.41 -2.15
N MET A 72 -28.46 -0.39 -1.61
CA MET A 72 -29.92 -0.26 -1.70
C MET A 72 -30.41 0.00 -3.13
N SER A 73 -29.65 0.73 -3.94
CA SER A 73 -29.98 0.96 -5.35
C SER A 73 -29.75 -0.26 -6.24
N GLY A 74 -28.99 -1.24 -5.76
CA GLY A 74 -28.54 -2.41 -6.53
C GLY A 74 -27.39 -2.11 -7.49
N GLU A 75 -26.77 -0.93 -7.42
CA GLU A 75 -25.56 -0.63 -8.18
C GLU A 75 -24.36 -1.47 -7.70
N MET A 76 -24.34 -1.80 -6.41
CA MET A 76 -23.39 -2.71 -5.78
C MET A 76 -24.12 -3.79 -4.99
N THR A 77 -23.42 -4.88 -4.68
CA THR A 77 -23.94 -5.99 -3.87
C THR A 77 -22.93 -6.40 -2.81
N GLU A 78 -23.36 -7.14 -1.79
CA GLU A 78 -22.42 -7.76 -0.86
C GLU A 78 -21.69 -8.92 -1.56
N ALA A 79 -20.38 -9.00 -1.40
CA ALA A 79 -19.60 -10.12 -1.92
C ALA A 79 -19.77 -11.36 -1.03
N ASP A 80 -19.88 -12.54 -1.63
CA ASP A 80 -19.81 -13.78 -0.86
C ASP A 80 -18.44 -13.88 -0.18
N GLY A 81 -18.44 -14.25 1.10
CA GLY A 81 -17.23 -14.21 1.93
C GLY A 81 -16.79 -12.82 2.41
N GLY A 82 -17.59 -11.77 2.18
CA GLY A 82 -17.40 -10.43 2.76
C GLY A 82 -16.75 -9.41 1.82
N GLY A 83 -17.11 -8.13 2.02
CA GLY A 83 -16.78 -7.00 1.13
C GLY A 83 -17.97 -6.54 0.29
N VAL A 84 -17.74 -5.56 -0.58
CA VAL A 84 -18.74 -5.00 -1.51
C VAL A 84 -18.31 -5.28 -2.95
N ALA A 85 -19.16 -5.95 -3.72
CA ALA A 85 -18.89 -6.31 -5.11
C ALA A 85 -19.37 -5.23 -6.10
N TYR A 86 -18.51 -4.92 -7.07
CA TYR A 86 -18.79 -4.00 -8.18
C TYR A 86 -18.05 -4.47 -9.45
N ARG A 87 -18.81 -4.86 -10.48
CA ARG A 87 -18.28 -5.17 -11.84
C ARG A 87 -17.02 -6.05 -11.88
N GLY A 88 -16.97 -7.11 -11.07
CA GLY A 88 -15.82 -8.03 -11.01
C GLY A 88 -14.70 -7.61 -10.06
N THR A 89 -14.81 -6.44 -9.43
CA THR A 89 -13.94 -6.01 -8.33
C THR A 89 -14.67 -6.17 -6.99
N THR A 90 -13.97 -6.69 -5.99
CA THR A 90 -14.45 -6.71 -4.60
C THR A 90 -13.73 -5.62 -3.80
N ILE A 91 -14.49 -4.87 -3.02
CA ILE A 91 -14.02 -3.77 -2.19
C ILE A 91 -13.99 -4.24 -0.74
N LEU A 92 -12.80 -4.25 -0.13
CA LEU A 92 -12.63 -4.48 1.29
C LEU A 92 -12.82 -3.18 2.06
N LEU A 93 -13.64 -3.23 3.10
CA LEU A 93 -13.95 -2.08 3.95
C LEU A 93 -12.85 -1.91 4.98
N GLY A 94 -12.00 -0.92 4.76
CA GLY A 94 -10.84 -0.62 5.58
C GLY A 94 -10.95 0.70 6.33
N THR A 95 -10.05 0.90 7.28
CA THR A 95 -9.79 2.18 7.94
C THR A 95 -8.29 2.32 8.23
N GLU A 96 -7.69 3.46 7.87
CA GLU A 96 -6.39 3.85 8.40
C GLU A 96 -6.57 4.68 9.66
N ILE A 97 -5.87 4.27 10.72
CA ILE A 97 -5.98 4.83 12.06
C ILE A 97 -4.61 5.29 12.52
N GLU A 98 -4.52 6.53 13.00
CA GLU A 98 -3.32 7.01 13.70
C GLU A 98 -3.37 6.58 15.17
N ILE A 99 -2.31 5.93 15.64
CA ILE A 99 -2.12 5.55 17.04
C ILE A 99 -0.90 6.27 17.61
N ARG A 100 -0.89 6.49 18.93
CA ARG A 100 0.26 7.06 19.63
C ARG A 100 0.33 6.60 21.08
N GLU A 101 1.28 5.73 21.35
CA GLU A 101 1.66 5.31 22.70
C GLU A 101 2.39 6.43 23.47
N PRO A 102 2.32 6.44 24.81
CA PRO A 102 3.07 7.38 25.64
C PRO A 102 4.57 7.37 25.33
N GLY A 103 5.15 8.56 25.15
CA GLY A 103 6.59 8.73 24.87
C GLY A 103 7.02 8.40 23.43
N ARG A 104 6.10 8.00 22.55
CA ARG A 104 6.40 7.64 21.16
C ARG A 104 5.82 8.64 20.17
N LYS A 105 6.41 8.68 18.97
CA LYS A 105 5.76 9.32 17.82
C LYS A 105 4.60 8.47 17.35
N GLU A 106 3.62 9.12 16.75
CA GLU A 106 2.48 8.44 16.18
C GLU A 106 2.84 7.59 14.94
N CYS A 107 2.09 6.52 14.73
CA CYS A 107 2.16 5.68 13.53
C CYS A 107 0.77 5.27 13.05
N HIS A 108 0.69 4.79 11.82
CA HIS A 108 -0.57 4.35 11.22
C HIS A 108 -0.71 2.82 11.22
N VAL A 109 -1.94 2.38 11.37
CA VAL A 109 -2.35 0.99 11.17
C VAL A 109 -3.59 0.96 10.29
N LEU A 110 -3.74 -0.12 9.53
CA LEU A 110 -4.96 -0.45 8.80
C LEU A 110 -5.78 -1.45 9.60
N ALA A 111 -7.09 -1.25 9.61
CA ALA A 111 -8.06 -2.25 10.06
C ALA A 111 -9.05 -2.56 8.95
N PHE A 112 -9.28 -3.84 8.64
CA PHE A 112 -10.32 -4.26 7.70
C PHE A 112 -11.44 -4.99 8.42
N MET A 113 -12.69 -4.69 8.07
CA MET A 113 -13.87 -5.33 8.64
C MET A 113 -14.56 -6.24 7.62
N PRO A 114 -15.18 -7.36 8.05
CA PRO A 114 -15.78 -8.34 7.14
C PRO A 114 -16.88 -7.80 6.23
N ASN A 115 -17.70 -6.88 6.75
CA ASN A 115 -18.86 -6.33 6.05
C ASN A 115 -19.24 -4.95 6.61
N LEU A 116 -20.23 -4.31 5.99
CA LEU A 116 -20.67 -2.97 6.36
C LEU A 116 -21.20 -2.90 7.80
N ALA A 117 -22.00 -3.89 8.23
CA ALA A 117 -22.55 -3.91 9.59
C ALA A 117 -21.45 -3.93 10.67
N VAL A 118 -20.38 -4.72 10.47
CA VAL A 118 -19.24 -4.75 11.39
C VAL A 118 -18.44 -3.44 11.33
N MET A 119 -18.29 -2.83 10.15
CA MET A 119 -17.66 -1.51 10.02
C MET A 119 -18.45 -0.42 10.76
N GLU A 120 -19.78 -0.47 10.72
CA GLU A 120 -20.65 0.45 11.46
C GLU A 120 -20.49 0.31 12.97
N ASP A 121 -20.48 -0.92 13.49
CA ASP A 121 -20.23 -1.17 14.92
C ASP A 121 -18.84 -0.68 15.34
N PHE A 122 -17.81 -0.97 14.53
CA PHE A 122 -16.45 -0.51 14.79
C PHE A 122 -16.32 1.01 14.73
N SER A 123 -16.97 1.67 13.77
CA SER A 123 -17.02 3.14 13.69
C SER A 123 -17.70 3.76 14.91
N ALA A 124 -18.81 3.16 15.39
CA ALA A 124 -19.49 3.59 16.60
C ALA A 124 -18.60 3.46 17.85
N TRP A 125 -17.79 2.41 17.95
CA TRP A 125 -16.74 2.31 18.97
C TRP A 125 -15.68 3.41 18.82
N MET A 126 -15.08 3.55 17.63
CA MET A 126 -14.03 4.55 17.37
C MET A 126 -14.50 5.98 17.64
N SER A 127 -15.76 6.31 17.38
CA SER A 127 -16.32 7.65 17.61
C SER A 127 -16.23 8.11 19.08
N ARG A 128 -16.16 7.16 20.03
CA ARG A 128 -15.96 7.43 21.46
C ARG A 128 -14.50 7.72 21.81
N HIS A 129 -13.58 7.32 20.93
CA HIS A 129 -12.13 7.38 21.11
C HIS A 129 -11.44 8.28 20.07
N MET A 130 -12.18 8.93 19.17
CA MET A 130 -11.64 9.82 18.14
C MET A 130 -12.33 11.17 18.20
N ARG A 131 -11.58 12.24 17.91
CA ARG A 131 -12.13 13.60 17.91
C ARG A 131 -13.09 13.86 16.74
N ASN A 132 -12.83 13.25 15.60
CA ASN A 132 -13.66 13.43 14.41
C ASN A 132 -13.69 12.15 13.58
N ILE A 133 -14.72 11.35 13.77
CA ILE A 133 -14.89 10.08 13.04
C ILE A 133 -15.12 10.26 11.53
N ASN A 134 -15.49 11.47 11.08
CA ASN A 134 -15.77 11.72 9.66
C ASN A 134 -14.50 11.87 8.80
N LEU A 135 -13.35 12.13 9.44
CA LEU A 135 -12.10 12.34 8.74
C LEU A 135 -11.25 11.07 8.71
N SER A 136 -10.43 10.98 7.66
CA SER A 136 -9.44 9.93 7.46
C SER A 136 -8.24 10.06 8.42
N SER A 137 -7.60 8.92 8.73
CA SER A 137 -6.33 8.80 9.47
C SER A 137 -6.30 9.57 10.79
N GLN A 138 -7.45 9.68 11.46
CA GLN A 138 -7.52 10.41 12.71
C GLN A 138 -6.91 9.62 13.85
N ARG A 139 -6.39 10.37 14.82
CA ARG A 139 -5.85 9.77 16.02
C ARG A 139 -6.95 9.12 16.85
N LEU A 140 -6.73 7.85 17.16
CA LEU A 140 -7.44 7.13 18.21
C LEU A 140 -6.77 7.39 19.58
N TYR A 141 -7.58 7.73 20.57
CA TYR A 141 -7.19 7.97 21.96
C TYR A 141 -7.49 6.73 22.82
N ALA A 142 -6.80 5.63 22.52
CA ALA A 142 -6.80 4.39 23.27
C ALA A 142 -5.42 3.70 23.16
N PRO A 143 -5.05 2.80 24.09
CA PRO A 143 -3.86 1.97 23.94
C PRO A 143 -3.93 1.10 22.67
N SER A 144 -2.80 0.85 22.03
CA SER A 144 -2.69 0.10 20.77
C SER A 144 -3.19 -1.33 20.91
N ARG A 145 -2.96 -1.97 22.07
CA ARG A 145 -3.49 -3.30 22.37
C ARG A 145 -5.00 -3.35 22.53
N VAL A 146 -5.62 -2.29 23.07
CA VAL A 146 -7.08 -2.19 23.15
C VAL A 146 -7.67 -2.06 21.75
N LEU A 147 -7.06 -1.23 20.88
CA LEU A 147 -7.45 -1.16 19.47
C LEU A 147 -7.35 -2.53 18.78
N GLN A 148 -6.25 -3.25 19.01
CA GLN A 148 -6.05 -4.59 18.45
C GLN A 148 -7.14 -5.56 18.89
N GLU A 149 -7.45 -5.62 20.18
CA GLU A 149 -8.52 -6.47 20.73
C GLU A 149 -9.88 -6.14 20.09
N GLU A 150 -10.19 -4.86 19.89
CA GLU A 150 -11.45 -4.42 19.30
C GLU A 150 -11.55 -4.73 17.81
N ILE A 151 -10.43 -4.68 17.07
CA ILE A 151 -10.38 -5.11 15.67
C ILE A 151 -10.55 -6.62 15.57
N CYS A 152 -9.73 -7.38 16.28
CA CYS A 152 -9.70 -8.84 16.18
C CYS A 152 -10.96 -9.48 16.78
N GLY A 153 -11.50 -8.92 17.86
CA GLY A 153 -12.75 -9.37 18.50
C GLY A 153 -13.99 -9.22 17.59
N ARG A 154 -13.92 -8.34 16.58
CA ARG A 154 -14.94 -8.19 15.53
C ARG A 154 -14.69 -9.07 14.29
N GLY A 155 -13.68 -9.94 14.35
CA GLY A 155 -13.23 -10.72 13.20
C GLY A 155 -12.51 -9.88 12.14
N GLY A 156 -12.09 -8.66 12.48
CA GLY A 156 -11.33 -7.78 11.61
C GLY A 156 -9.85 -8.17 11.52
N LEU A 157 -9.14 -7.51 10.60
CA LEU A 157 -7.71 -7.72 10.36
C LEU A 157 -6.94 -6.45 10.70
N LEU A 158 -5.92 -6.56 11.56
CA LEU A 158 -4.99 -5.48 11.87
C LEU A 158 -3.70 -5.63 11.04
N ILE A 159 -3.31 -4.57 10.32
CA ILE A 159 -2.10 -4.52 9.50
C ILE A 159 -1.37 -3.19 9.80
N PRO A 160 -0.16 -3.20 10.36
CA PRO A 160 0.67 -2.00 10.45
C PRO A 160 0.93 -1.41 9.06
N ALA A 161 0.62 -0.12 8.89
CA ALA A 161 0.67 0.57 7.60
C ALA A 161 2.08 1.12 7.33
N HIS A 162 2.50 1.09 6.06
CA HIS A 162 3.74 1.66 5.53
C HIS A 162 4.90 1.77 6.54
N ILE A 163 5.24 0.62 7.14
CA ILE A 163 5.93 0.53 8.44
C ILE A 163 7.31 1.19 8.49
N PHE A 164 7.95 1.39 7.33
CA PHE A 164 9.28 1.98 7.22
C PHE A 164 9.28 3.47 6.88
N THR A 165 8.11 4.07 6.62
CA THR A 165 8.02 5.49 6.26
C THR A 165 8.54 6.37 7.42
N PRO A 166 9.43 7.36 7.17
CA PRO A 166 10.01 8.21 8.23
C PRO A 166 9.00 9.03 9.04
N HIS A 167 7.77 9.14 8.54
CA HIS A 167 6.66 9.79 9.20
C HIS A 167 5.51 8.81 9.26
N LYS A 168 4.93 8.63 10.45
CA LYS A 168 3.80 7.74 10.70
C LYS A 168 4.06 6.24 10.42
N GLY A 169 5.28 5.84 10.07
CA GLY A 169 5.67 4.44 10.00
C GLY A 169 6.04 3.88 11.38
N LEU A 170 5.63 2.65 11.67
CA LEU A 170 5.90 1.99 12.95
C LEU A 170 7.41 1.92 13.23
N TYR A 171 8.19 1.27 12.37
CA TYR A 171 9.65 1.19 12.49
C TYR A 171 10.33 2.48 12.07
N GLY A 172 9.73 3.20 11.12
CA GLY A 172 10.28 4.44 10.59
C GLY A 172 10.41 5.54 11.66
N CYS A 173 9.49 5.62 12.62
CA CYS A 173 9.56 6.66 13.64
C CYS A 173 8.96 6.38 15.03
N SER A 174 8.21 5.28 15.23
CA SER A 174 7.43 5.07 16.47
C SER A 174 8.08 4.08 17.44
N ALA A 175 8.56 2.95 16.95
CA ALA A 175 9.12 1.87 17.75
C ALA A 175 10.30 1.17 17.05
N GLU A 176 11.07 0.40 17.80
CA GLU A 176 12.15 -0.44 17.25
C GLU A 176 11.65 -1.87 17.00
N ARG A 177 10.71 -2.35 17.82
CA ARG A 177 10.02 -3.64 17.68
C ARG A 177 8.51 -3.46 17.70
N MET A 178 7.81 -4.23 16.88
CA MET A 178 6.35 -4.23 16.81
C MET A 178 5.72 -4.80 18.08
N ALA A 179 6.39 -5.77 18.73
CA ALA A 179 5.96 -6.37 20.00
C ALA A 179 5.80 -5.34 21.15
N GLU A 180 6.44 -4.17 21.04
CA GLU A 180 6.29 -3.08 22.01
C GLU A 180 4.88 -2.47 21.97
N LEU A 181 4.18 -2.56 20.84
CA LEU A 181 2.86 -1.96 20.63
C LEU A 181 1.74 -3.02 20.57
N PHE A 182 2.04 -4.21 20.06
CA PHE A 182 1.03 -5.21 19.72
C PHE A 182 1.36 -6.61 20.23
N ASP A 183 0.31 -7.44 20.32
CA ASP A 183 0.46 -8.89 20.30
C ASP A 183 0.73 -9.35 18.87
N LEU A 184 1.89 -9.97 18.66
CA LEU A 184 2.35 -10.42 17.34
C LEU A 184 1.49 -11.55 16.76
N GLU A 185 0.79 -12.33 17.58
CA GLU A 185 -0.03 -13.44 17.07
C GLU A 185 -1.29 -12.96 16.34
N GLN A 186 -1.71 -11.73 16.60
CA GLN A 186 -2.94 -11.13 16.08
C GLN A 186 -2.70 -10.10 14.98
N ILE A 187 -1.46 -9.96 14.50
CA ILE A 187 -1.12 -9.14 13.32
C ILE A 187 -1.33 -10.00 12.06
N ALA A 188 -2.18 -9.52 11.14
CA ALA A 188 -2.57 -10.29 9.97
C ALA A 188 -1.47 -10.28 8.88
N ALA A 189 -0.86 -9.11 8.67
CA ALA A 189 0.22 -8.88 7.70
C ALA A 189 0.90 -7.55 8.06
N VAL A 190 1.89 -7.14 7.26
CA VAL A 190 2.49 -5.81 7.35
C VAL A 190 2.55 -5.16 5.97
N GLU A 191 2.37 -3.84 5.92
CA GLU A 191 2.53 -3.07 4.69
C GLU A 191 3.91 -2.39 4.69
N LEU A 192 4.72 -2.65 3.66
CA LEU A 192 6.08 -2.10 3.55
C LEU A 192 6.07 -0.58 3.32
N GLY A 193 5.14 -0.15 2.45
CA GLY A 193 5.06 1.23 1.95
C GLY A 193 6.11 1.55 0.89
N LEU A 194 6.00 2.74 0.30
CA LEU A 194 6.75 3.16 -0.91
C LEU A 194 8.27 3.30 -0.74
N SER A 195 8.80 3.05 0.46
CA SER A 195 10.18 3.36 0.84
C SER A 195 11.01 2.13 1.17
N ALA A 196 10.43 0.93 1.10
CA ALA A 196 11.13 -0.31 1.39
C ALA A 196 10.62 -1.47 0.53
N ASP A 197 11.50 -2.44 0.31
CA ASP A 197 11.20 -3.70 -0.36
C ASP A 197 11.35 -4.88 0.62
N SER A 198 11.15 -6.10 0.11
CA SER A 198 11.25 -7.32 0.91
C SER A 198 12.67 -7.61 1.41
N GLU A 199 13.71 -7.21 0.67
CA GLU A 199 15.11 -7.42 1.06
C GLU A 199 15.49 -6.50 2.23
N MET A 200 15.11 -5.23 2.14
CA MET A 200 15.25 -4.25 3.22
C MET A 200 14.54 -4.73 4.49
N ALA A 201 13.31 -5.23 4.38
CA ALA A 201 12.59 -5.79 5.53
C ALA A 201 13.25 -7.06 6.11
N GLY A 202 14.03 -7.79 5.31
CA GLY A 202 14.69 -9.05 5.68
C GLY A 202 15.76 -8.92 6.77
N TYR A 203 16.18 -7.70 7.11
CA TYR A 203 17.09 -7.41 8.23
C TYR A 203 16.43 -7.52 9.62
N ILE A 204 15.10 -7.65 9.69
CA ILE A 204 14.33 -7.67 10.93
C ILE A 204 13.59 -9.01 11.05
N SER A 205 14.07 -9.89 11.92
CA SER A 205 13.55 -11.25 12.09
C SER A 205 12.09 -11.34 12.54
N GLU A 206 11.60 -10.33 13.28
CA GLU A 206 10.20 -10.21 13.71
C GLU A 206 9.23 -10.23 12.51
N LEU A 207 9.69 -9.82 11.31
CA LEU A 207 8.87 -9.70 10.11
C LEU A 207 8.73 -10.98 9.30
N ASP A 208 9.58 -12.00 9.53
CA ASP A 208 9.58 -13.23 8.76
C ASP A 208 8.19 -13.88 8.73
N ARG A 209 7.53 -13.93 9.89
CA ARG A 209 6.26 -14.65 10.05
C ARG A 209 5.09 -14.05 9.25
N TYR A 210 5.13 -12.77 8.90
CA TYR A 210 4.00 -12.08 8.26
C TYR A 210 4.06 -12.14 6.75
N SER A 211 2.91 -12.12 6.10
CA SER A 211 2.84 -11.79 4.67
C SER A 211 3.11 -10.29 4.48
N PHE A 212 3.78 -9.92 3.39
CA PHE A 212 4.04 -8.51 3.07
C PHE A 212 3.05 -8.01 2.05
N LEU A 213 2.60 -6.78 2.26
CA LEU A 213 1.75 -6.04 1.36
C LEU A 213 2.48 -4.79 0.86
N THR A 214 2.23 -4.46 -0.41
CA THR A 214 2.71 -3.27 -1.10
C THR A 214 1.51 -2.61 -1.74
N ASN A 215 1.09 -1.47 -1.22
CA ASN A 215 -0.14 -0.80 -1.61
C ASN A 215 0.14 0.65 -1.96
N SER A 216 -0.76 1.22 -2.75
CA SER A 216 -0.52 2.52 -3.33
C SER A 216 -0.55 3.66 -2.33
N ASP A 217 -1.28 3.60 -1.21
CA ASP A 217 -1.62 4.79 -0.42
C ASP A 217 -2.16 5.91 -1.36
N ALA A 218 -3.12 5.53 -2.21
CA ALA A 218 -3.57 6.38 -3.31
C ALA A 218 -4.39 7.57 -2.81
N HIS A 219 -3.87 8.76 -3.10
CA HIS A 219 -4.52 10.06 -2.85
C HIS A 219 -5.13 10.69 -4.11
N SER A 220 -5.15 9.96 -5.23
CA SER A 220 -5.90 10.32 -6.45
C SER A 220 -6.18 9.05 -7.26
N LEU A 221 -7.26 9.05 -8.05
CA LEU A 221 -7.65 7.88 -8.88
C LEU A 221 -6.49 7.34 -9.74
N GLY A 222 -5.71 8.23 -10.38
CA GLY A 222 -4.56 7.83 -11.20
C GLY A 222 -3.45 7.10 -10.45
N LYS A 223 -3.34 7.27 -9.12
CA LYS A 223 -2.31 6.63 -8.28
C LYS A 223 -2.69 5.23 -7.80
N ILE A 224 -3.95 4.82 -7.97
CA ILE A 224 -4.38 3.45 -7.66
C ILE A 224 -3.50 2.47 -8.46
N GLY A 225 -2.98 1.47 -7.78
CA GLY A 225 -2.09 0.46 -8.36
C GLY A 225 -0.67 0.93 -8.69
N ARG A 226 -0.20 2.06 -8.11
CA ARG A 226 1.25 2.41 -8.23
C ARG A 226 2.15 1.43 -7.49
N GLU A 227 1.63 0.85 -6.41
CA GLU A 227 2.10 -0.39 -5.80
C GLU A 227 0.87 -1.27 -5.59
N TYR A 228 1.04 -2.57 -5.75
CA TYR A 228 -0.05 -3.53 -5.67
C TYR A 228 0.53 -4.92 -5.44
N ASN A 229 -0.37 -5.89 -5.29
CA ASN A 229 -0.04 -7.27 -4.96
C ASN A 229 -0.71 -8.17 -5.99
N VAL A 230 -0.18 -9.38 -6.16
CA VAL A 230 -0.92 -10.49 -6.75
C VAL A 230 -1.23 -11.49 -5.65
N LEU A 231 -2.52 -11.80 -5.47
CA LEU A 231 -2.98 -12.78 -4.50
C LEU A 231 -3.56 -13.99 -5.23
N GLU A 232 -3.23 -15.18 -4.75
CA GLU A 232 -3.86 -16.43 -5.18
C GLU A 232 -5.06 -16.73 -4.29
N LEU A 233 -6.26 -16.65 -4.85
CA LEU A 233 -7.55 -16.77 -4.15
C LEU A 233 -8.49 -17.67 -4.94
N ALA A 234 -9.46 -18.28 -4.28
CA ALA A 234 -10.58 -18.91 -4.98
C ALA A 234 -11.52 -17.86 -5.60
N ALA A 235 -11.76 -16.77 -4.87
CA ALA A 235 -12.49 -15.60 -5.34
C ALA A 235 -12.09 -14.35 -4.52
N PRO A 236 -12.23 -13.12 -5.05
CA PRO A 236 -11.96 -11.91 -4.28
C PRO A 236 -13.01 -11.70 -3.17
N SER A 237 -12.61 -11.84 -1.91
CA SER A 237 -13.45 -11.60 -0.73
C SER A 237 -12.61 -11.32 0.52
N PHE A 238 -13.23 -10.79 1.57
CA PHE A 238 -12.57 -10.60 2.87
C PHE A 238 -12.03 -11.91 3.44
N ASN A 239 -12.82 -12.99 3.35
CA ASN A 239 -12.41 -14.30 3.86
C ASN A 239 -11.22 -14.89 3.11
N GLU A 240 -11.21 -14.82 1.78
CA GLU A 240 -10.08 -15.28 0.97
C GLU A 240 -8.83 -14.41 1.20
N PHE A 241 -9.00 -13.10 1.37
CA PHE A 241 -7.93 -12.20 1.78
C PHE A 241 -7.31 -12.62 3.11
N ARG A 242 -8.14 -12.89 4.14
CA ARG A 242 -7.68 -13.39 5.45
C ARG A 242 -6.89 -14.70 5.32
N LEU A 243 -7.37 -15.65 4.50
CA LEU A 243 -6.67 -16.91 4.26
C LEU A 243 -5.33 -16.69 3.56
N ALA A 244 -5.27 -15.78 2.58
CA ALA A 244 -4.06 -15.43 1.85
C ALA A 244 -2.99 -14.80 2.76
N LEU A 245 -3.39 -13.86 3.62
CA LEU A 245 -2.47 -13.25 4.59
C LEU A 245 -1.90 -14.29 5.55
N ALA A 246 -2.73 -15.23 6.00
CA ALA A 246 -2.32 -16.34 6.87
C ALA A 246 -1.60 -17.49 6.15
N ARG A 247 -1.44 -17.42 4.81
CA ARG A 247 -0.87 -18.47 3.95
C ARG A 247 -1.52 -19.85 4.18
N ARG A 248 -2.86 -19.89 4.21
CA ARG A 248 -3.64 -21.10 4.49
C ARG A 248 -4.30 -21.65 3.24
N GLU A 249 -4.39 -22.98 3.18
CA GLU A 249 -5.12 -23.70 2.13
C GLU A 249 -4.72 -23.28 0.70
N GLY A 250 -3.42 -23.05 0.48
CA GLY A 250 -2.85 -22.64 -0.80
C GLY A 250 -2.96 -21.14 -1.11
N ARG A 251 -3.88 -20.41 -0.45
CA ARG A 251 -4.03 -18.96 -0.64
C ARG A 251 -2.79 -18.25 -0.12
N ARG A 252 -2.29 -17.27 -0.89
CA ARG A 252 -1.12 -16.48 -0.50
C ARG A 252 -1.01 -15.20 -1.30
N VAL A 253 -0.19 -14.27 -0.82
CA VAL A 253 0.40 -13.24 -1.68
C VAL A 253 1.48 -13.92 -2.52
N SER A 254 1.34 -13.89 -3.84
CA SER A 254 2.23 -14.57 -4.79
C SER A 254 3.23 -13.62 -5.46
N ALA A 255 2.98 -12.31 -5.45
CA ALA A 255 3.92 -11.27 -5.87
C ALA A 255 3.61 -9.93 -5.20
N ASN A 256 4.65 -9.14 -4.92
CA ASN A 256 4.54 -7.73 -4.54
C ASN A 256 5.11 -6.87 -5.67
N PHE A 257 4.43 -5.78 -6.02
CA PHE A 257 4.87 -4.83 -7.04
C PHE A 257 4.98 -3.44 -6.41
N GLY A 258 6.12 -2.79 -6.61
CA GLY A 258 6.29 -1.42 -6.15
C GLY A 258 7.52 -0.74 -6.71
N LEU A 259 7.76 0.49 -6.27
CA LEU A 259 8.89 1.26 -6.75
C LEU A 259 10.20 0.71 -6.18
N ASN A 260 11.31 0.91 -6.90
CA ASN A 260 12.61 0.65 -6.31
C ASN A 260 12.85 1.67 -5.18
N PRO A 261 13.01 1.24 -3.91
CA PRO A 261 13.11 2.15 -2.77
C PRO A 261 14.37 3.02 -2.81
N ARG A 262 15.38 2.65 -3.61
CA ARG A 262 16.56 3.49 -3.87
C ARG A 262 16.21 4.82 -4.55
N LEU A 263 15.04 4.91 -5.18
CA LEU A 263 14.51 6.16 -5.74
C LEU A 263 13.84 7.07 -4.71
N GLY A 264 13.56 6.53 -3.53
CA GLY A 264 12.91 7.24 -2.44
C GLY A 264 13.70 8.48 -2.04
N LYS A 265 12.97 9.54 -1.70
CA LYS A 265 13.53 10.83 -1.23
C LYS A 265 14.52 10.70 -0.08
N TYR A 266 14.33 9.68 0.75
CA TYR A 266 15.01 9.46 2.02
C TYR A 266 15.57 8.04 2.09
N HIS A 267 16.03 7.45 0.99
CA HIS A 267 16.55 6.08 1.04
C HIS A 267 17.76 5.96 1.98
N ARG A 268 18.73 6.89 1.86
CA ARG A 268 19.92 7.02 2.70
C ARG A 268 19.97 8.34 3.44
N SER A 269 20.69 8.36 4.56
CA SER A 269 20.83 9.49 5.45
C SER A 269 21.57 10.60 4.76
N TYR A 270 21.07 11.81 4.94
CA TYR A 270 21.52 12.98 4.20
C TYR A 270 21.82 14.13 5.14
N CYS A 271 22.98 14.77 4.94
CA CYS A 271 23.33 15.98 5.65
C CYS A 271 22.87 17.21 4.87
N ALA A 272 21.87 17.93 5.39
CA ALA A 272 21.43 19.20 4.79
C ALA A 272 22.45 20.34 4.95
N GLY A 273 23.48 20.17 5.78
CA GLY A 273 24.55 21.15 5.98
C GLY A 273 25.59 21.16 4.85
N CYS A 274 26.00 19.98 4.35
CA CYS A 274 27.02 19.87 3.30
C CYS A 274 26.55 19.13 2.03
N GLY A 275 25.32 18.62 2.03
CA GLY A 275 24.72 17.95 0.88
C GLY A 275 25.19 16.51 0.63
N SER A 276 25.92 15.92 1.58
CA SER A 276 26.44 14.55 1.46
C SER A 276 25.41 13.50 1.86
N ILE A 277 25.42 12.36 1.15
CA ILE A 277 24.86 11.10 1.66
C ILE A 277 25.86 10.53 2.67
N ILE A 278 25.38 10.06 3.82
CA ILE A 278 26.20 9.54 4.91
C ILE A 278 26.40 8.03 4.75
N ASP A 279 27.64 7.57 4.90
CA ASP A 279 27.97 6.14 4.90
C ASP A 279 27.33 5.38 6.07
N GLU A 280 27.05 4.10 5.83
CA GLU A 280 26.25 3.20 6.71
C GLU A 280 26.81 3.14 8.14
N ALA A 281 28.13 3.08 8.28
CA ALA A 281 28.79 2.96 9.59
C ALA A 281 28.68 4.22 10.47
N ALA A 282 28.34 5.39 9.90
CA ALA A 282 28.30 6.68 10.60
C ALA A 282 26.90 7.33 10.61
N ALA A 283 25.89 6.67 10.02
CA ALA A 283 24.55 7.22 9.83
C ALA A 283 23.74 7.41 11.13
N THR A 284 24.20 6.83 12.25
CA THR A 284 23.57 6.94 13.58
C THR A 284 24.14 8.07 14.44
N SER A 285 25.13 8.81 13.93
CA SER A 285 25.72 9.95 14.64
C SER A 285 24.74 11.13 14.73
N GLU A 286 24.73 11.86 15.85
CA GLU A 286 23.99 13.12 15.99
C GLU A 286 24.56 14.24 15.10
N ARG A 287 25.76 14.04 14.54
CA ARG A 287 26.51 15.01 13.74
C ARG A 287 27.07 14.39 12.48
N CYS A 288 27.03 15.15 11.39
CA CYS A 288 27.63 14.76 10.12
C CYS A 288 29.12 14.45 10.30
N PRO A 289 29.61 13.27 9.90
CA PRO A 289 31.03 12.93 10.02
C PRO A 289 31.93 13.79 9.11
N TYR A 290 31.37 14.37 8.05
CA TYR A 290 32.13 15.16 7.08
C TYR A 290 32.20 16.66 7.42
N CYS A 291 31.16 17.22 8.06
CA CYS A 291 31.09 18.67 8.32
C CYS A 291 30.67 19.07 9.74
N GLY A 292 30.40 18.11 10.63
CA GLY A 292 30.00 18.34 12.02
C GLY A 292 28.58 18.90 12.21
N SER A 293 27.83 19.12 11.12
CA SER A 293 26.46 19.65 11.16
C SER A 293 25.50 18.69 11.87
N THR A 294 24.59 19.22 12.67
CA THR A 294 23.48 18.48 13.29
C THR A 294 22.24 18.37 12.41
N LYS A 295 22.26 18.96 11.21
CA LYS A 295 21.12 18.95 10.27
C LYS A 295 21.11 17.65 9.46
N LEU A 296 20.86 16.54 10.12
CA LEU A 296 20.78 15.22 9.52
C LEU A 296 19.33 14.81 9.31
N VAL A 297 19.05 14.24 8.13
CA VAL A 297 17.79 13.57 7.82
C VAL A 297 18.10 12.09 7.76
N GLN A 298 17.54 11.30 8.67
CA GLN A 298 17.76 9.86 8.71
C GLN A 298 17.14 9.19 7.48
N GLY A 299 17.91 8.32 6.84
CA GLY A 299 17.47 7.50 5.73
C GLY A 299 16.67 6.29 6.21
N VAL A 300 15.74 5.82 5.39
CA VAL A 300 14.90 4.65 5.66
C VAL A 300 15.76 3.40 5.79
N PHE A 301 16.71 3.18 4.88
CA PHE A 301 17.57 2.01 4.97
C PHE A 301 18.47 2.07 6.20
N ASP A 302 19.04 3.24 6.53
CA ASP A 302 19.87 3.36 7.73
C ASP A 302 19.04 3.20 9.02
N ARG A 303 17.76 3.63 9.03
CA ARG A 303 16.84 3.36 10.14
C ARG A 303 16.60 1.86 10.29
N ILE A 304 16.43 1.12 9.18
CA ILE A 304 16.29 -0.34 9.20
C ILE A 304 17.55 -0.99 9.76
N LEU A 305 18.73 -0.63 9.25
CA LEU A 305 20.01 -1.17 9.74
C LEU A 305 20.23 -0.87 11.23
N HIS A 306 19.81 0.30 11.70
CA HIS A 306 19.90 0.67 13.12
C HIS A 306 19.07 -0.23 14.05
N ILE A 307 17.93 -0.73 13.58
CA ILE A 307 17.05 -1.63 14.37
C ILE A 307 17.18 -3.11 13.96
N ALA A 308 18.06 -3.41 13.01
CA ALA A 308 18.26 -4.76 12.48
C ALA A 308 18.72 -5.72 13.59
N ASP A 309 18.27 -6.96 13.52
CA ASP A 309 18.78 -8.08 14.33
C ASP A 309 19.60 -9.06 13.50
N ARG A 310 19.92 -8.69 12.25
CA ARG A 310 20.74 -9.47 11.32
C ARG A 310 21.78 -8.59 10.65
N GLU A 311 22.94 -9.17 10.38
CA GLU A 311 23.98 -8.54 9.57
C GLU A 311 23.68 -8.59 8.06
N GLN A 312 22.91 -9.59 7.64
CA GLN A 312 22.51 -9.82 6.24
C GLN A 312 21.01 -10.07 6.16
N PRO A 313 20.33 -9.62 5.10
CA PRO A 313 18.90 -9.81 4.97
C PRO A 313 18.58 -11.28 4.72
N LEU A 314 17.52 -11.77 5.36
CA LEU A 314 16.92 -13.06 5.05
C LEU A 314 15.59 -12.82 4.33
N VAL A 315 15.46 -13.38 3.14
CA VAL A 315 14.19 -13.47 2.41
C VAL A 315 13.76 -14.94 2.46
N PRO A 316 12.80 -15.33 3.32
CA PRO A 316 12.37 -16.73 3.43
C PRO A 316 11.83 -17.27 2.10
N ASP A 317 11.96 -18.57 1.83
CA ASP A 317 11.54 -19.20 0.57
C ASP A 317 10.04 -19.00 0.23
N TYR A 318 9.20 -18.83 1.25
CA TYR A 318 7.77 -18.56 1.07
C TYR A 318 7.45 -17.08 0.81
N ARG A 319 8.44 -16.18 0.92
CA ARG A 319 8.27 -14.76 0.61
C ARG A 319 8.12 -14.63 -0.90
N PRO A 320 7.04 -14.03 -1.40
CA PRO A 320 6.90 -13.81 -2.83
C PRO A 320 7.98 -12.83 -3.34
N PRO A 321 8.31 -12.87 -4.64
CA PRO A 321 9.18 -11.88 -5.24
C PRO A 321 8.60 -10.47 -5.12
N TYR A 322 9.49 -9.51 -4.88
CA TYR A 322 9.20 -8.08 -5.02
C TYR A 322 9.67 -7.63 -6.41
N HIS A 323 8.72 -7.28 -7.28
CA HIS A 323 8.99 -6.79 -8.62
C HIS A 323 9.06 -5.27 -8.62
N TYR A 324 10.23 -4.73 -8.96
CA TYR A 324 10.38 -3.30 -9.19
C TYR A 324 9.64 -2.90 -10.45
N GLN A 325 8.63 -2.06 -10.29
CA GLN A 325 7.83 -1.57 -11.38
C GLN A 325 7.72 -0.05 -11.33
N VAL A 326 7.88 0.58 -12.49
CA VAL A 326 7.57 1.99 -12.66
C VAL A 326 6.12 2.13 -13.14
N PRO A 327 5.23 2.86 -12.43
CA PRO A 327 3.88 3.13 -12.88
C PRO A 327 3.86 3.73 -14.29
N LEU A 328 2.88 3.33 -15.10
CA LEU A 328 2.75 3.81 -16.48
C LEU A 328 2.73 5.35 -16.56
N GLU A 329 2.10 6.03 -15.60
CA GLU A 329 2.04 7.50 -15.54
C GLU A 329 3.43 8.17 -15.38
N PHE A 330 4.45 7.43 -14.93
CA PHE A 330 5.80 7.95 -14.77
C PHE A 330 6.70 7.71 -15.98
N ILE A 331 6.22 6.98 -16.99
CA ILE A 331 7.00 6.69 -18.21
C ILE A 331 7.06 7.96 -19.07
N PRO A 332 8.26 8.53 -19.32
CA PRO A 332 8.41 9.71 -20.15
C PRO A 332 7.83 9.49 -21.56
N GLY A 333 7.02 10.43 -22.05
CA GLY A 333 6.41 10.32 -23.38
C GLY A 333 5.09 9.51 -23.42
N LEU A 334 4.71 8.82 -22.35
CA LEU A 334 3.38 8.25 -22.19
C LEU A 334 2.38 9.29 -21.66
N GLY A 335 1.95 10.19 -22.55
CA GLY A 335 0.93 11.19 -22.24
C GLY A 335 -0.49 10.63 -22.20
N LYS A 336 -1.46 11.43 -21.72
CA LYS A 336 -2.89 11.06 -21.58
C LYS A 336 -3.50 10.44 -22.86
N ALA A 337 -3.22 11.02 -24.02
CA ALA A 337 -3.77 10.54 -25.29
C ALA A 337 -3.29 9.11 -25.63
N LYS A 338 -1.99 8.86 -25.48
CA LYS A 338 -1.40 7.52 -25.70
C LYS A 338 -1.87 6.53 -24.64
N MET A 339 -1.97 6.94 -23.39
CA MET A 339 -2.55 6.12 -22.33
C MET A 339 -3.99 5.70 -22.66
N ASN A 340 -4.84 6.64 -23.10
CA ASN A 340 -6.21 6.32 -23.50
C ASN A 340 -6.28 5.38 -24.71
N ALA A 341 -5.36 5.52 -25.67
CA ALA A 341 -5.26 4.59 -26.80
C ALA A 341 -4.86 3.17 -26.36
N LEU A 342 -3.91 3.05 -25.41
CA LEU A 342 -3.57 1.76 -24.81
C LEU A 342 -4.75 1.15 -24.07
N LEU A 343 -5.48 1.93 -23.27
CA LEU A 343 -6.66 1.46 -22.55
C LEU A 343 -7.76 1.02 -23.52
N ALA A 344 -7.97 1.74 -24.63
CA ALA A 344 -8.91 1.33 -25.66
C ALA A 344 -8.50 -0.01 -26.33
N ALA A 345 -7.21 -0.27 -26.47
CA ALA A 345 -6.69 -1.50 -27.09
C ALA A 345 -6.66 -2.70 -26.12
N PHE A 346 -6.31 -2.47 -24.85
CA PHE A 346 -6.00 -3.53 -23.89
C PHE A 346 -6.96 -3.60 -22.70
N GLY A 347 -7.92 -2.67 -22.60
CA GLY A 347 -8.89 -2.57 -21.52
C GLY A 347 -8.33 -1.86 -20.28
N THR A 348 -7.39 -2.51 -19.58
CA THR A 348 -6.92 -2.06 -18.26
C THR A 348 -5.41 -1.85 -18.19
N GLU A 349 -4.96 -1.05 -17.22
CA GLU A 349 -3.53 -0.90 -16.91
C GLU A 349 -2.87 -2.24 -16.55
N MET A 350 -3.54 -3.11 -15.80
CA MET A 350 -3.01 -4.45 -15.50
C MET A 350 -2.84 -5.32 -16.75
N ASN A 351 -3.70 -5.20 -17.77
CA ASN A 351 -3.49 -5.89 -19.04
C ASN A 351 -2.30 -5.32 -19.81
N ILE A 352 -2.13 -4.00 -19.83
CA ILE A 352 -0.97 -3.33 -20.44
C ILE A 352 0.33 -3.80 -19.76
N LEU A 353 0.32 -3.85 -18.44
CA LEU A 353 1.48 -4.24 -17.63
C LEU A 353 1.78 -5.73 -17.77
N HIS A 354 0.81 -6.63 -17.68
CA HIS A 354 1.10 -8.07 -17.51
C HIS A 354 0.79 -8.95 -18.71
N ARG A 355 -0.05 -8.49 -19.65
CA ARG A 355 -0.58 -9.36 -20.72
C ARG A 355 -0.19 -8.92 -22.12
N ALA A 356 -0.14 -7.60 -22.38
CA ALA A 356 0.17 -7.07 -23.70
C ALA A 356 1.60 -7.41 -24.14
N GLY A 357 1.76 -7.94 -25.35
CA GLY A 357 3.06 -8.17 -25.98
C GLY A 357 3.70 -6.88 -26.49
N GLU A 358 5.03 -6.86 -26.60
CA GLU A 358 5.77 -5.67 -27.06
C GLU A 358 5.33 -5.22 -28.47
N ALA A 359 5.13 -6.17 -29.39
CA ALA A 359 4.69 -5.88 -30.75
C ALA A 359 3.29 -5.23 -30.77
N GLU A 360 2.39 -5.68 -29.91
CA GLU A 360 1.04 -5.13 -29.77
C GLU A 360 1.09 -3.71 -29.20
N LEU A 361 1.91 -3.49 -28.17
CA LEU A 361 2.17 -2.15 -27.61
C LEU A 361 2.73 -1.21 -28.69
N ALA A 362 3.70 -1.69 -29.48
CA ALA A 362 4.35 -0.90 -30.53
C ALA A 362 3.36 -0.46 -31.62
N ALA A 363 2.36 -1.28 -31.94
CA ALA A 363 1.30 -0.93 -32.88
C ALA A 363 0.46 0.28 -32.42
N VAL A 364 0.33 0.50 -31.10
CA VAL A 364 -0.44 1.60 -30.52
C VAL A 364 0.43 2.82 -30.23
N THR A 365 1.63 2.62 -29.70
CA THR A 365 2.44 3.73 -29.14
C THR A 365 3.66 4.11 -29.97
N GLY A 366 4.03 3.28 -30.95
CA GLY A 366 5.32 3.25 -31.59
C GLY A 366 6.34 2.39 -30.82
N PRO A 367 7.40 1.92 -31.50
CA PRO A 367 8.36 0.95 -30.95
C PRO A 367 9.17 1.49 -29.77
N GLU A 368 9.59 2.76 -29.80
CA GLU A 368 10.39 3.37 -28.73
C GLU A 368 9.64 3.36 -27.39
N LEU A 369 8.36 3.76 -27.39
CA LEU A 369 7.57 3.80 -26.16
C LEU A 369 7.17 2.39 -25.70
N ALA A 370 6.94 1.46 -26.62
CA ALA A 370 6.67 0.07 -26.28
C ALA A 370 7.86 -0.57 -25.54
N ALA A 371 9.08 -0.36 -26.03
CA ALA A 371 10.30 -0.82 -25.37
C ALA A 371 10.44 -0.21 -23.96
N GLN A 372 10.14 1.09 -23.79
CA GLN A 372 10.14 1.72 -22.47
C GLN A 372 9.10 1.13 -21.51
N ILE A 373 7.89 0.81 -22.00
CA ILE A 373 6.87 0.13 -21.21
C ILE A 373 7.36 -1.27 -20.77
N VAL A 374 7.98 -2.02 -21.68
CA VAL A 374 8.54 -3.36 -21.37
C VAL A 374 9.66 -3.27 -20.34
N LEU A 375 10.56 -2.30 -20.46
CA LEU A 375 11.60 -2.04 -19.45
C LEU A 375 11.01 -1.62 -18.10
N ALA A 376 9.96 -0.80 -18.11
CA ALA A 376 9.30 -0.31 -16.90
C ALA A 376 8.65 -1.42 -16.09
N ARG A 377 8.01 -2.38 -16.75
CA ARG A 377 7.35 -3.52 -16.10
C ARG A 377 8.29 -4.66 -15.71
N SER A 378 9.46 -4.75 -16.33
CA SER A 378 10.47 -5.78 -16.03
C SER A 378 11.51 -5.32 -15.00
N GLY A 379 11.41 -4.09 -14.49
CA GLY A 379 12.39 -3.50 -13.57
C GLY A 379 13.73 -3.16 -14.24
N GLY A 380 13.81 -3.19 -15.57
CA GLY A 380 15.02 -2.95 -16.35
C GLY A 380 15.29 -1.49 -16.71
N LEU A 381 14.39 -0.55 -16.35
CA LEU A 381 14.67 0.87 -16.54
C LEU A 381 15.88 1.29 -15.71
N ALA A 382 16.83 1.98 -16.35
CA ALA A 382 17.95 2.60 -15.66
C ALA A 382 17.43 3.74 -14.77
N LEU A 383 17.91 3.79 -13.53
CA LEU A 383 17.45 4.76 -12.54
C LEU A 383 18.63 5.42 -11.81
N THR A 384 18.45 6.68 -11.45
CA THR A 384 19.35 7.44 -10.56
C THR A 384 18.77 7.48 -9.15
N SER A 385 19.58 7.27 -8.11
CA SER A 385 19.10 7.23 -6.71
C SER A 385 18.65 8.61 -6.21
N GLY A 386 17.66 8.61 -5.29
CA GLY A 386 17.20 9.81 -4.60
C GLY A 386 18.01 10.14 -3.34
N GLY A 387 17.80 11.33 -2.78
CA GLY A 387 18.45 11.74 -1.53
C GLY A 387 18.06 13.15 -1.07
N GLY A 388 18.06 13.38 0.25
CA GLY A 388 17.85 14.70 0.85
C GLY A 388 16.50 15.36 0.52
N GLY A 389 15.44 14.57 0.29
CA GLY A 389 14.13 15.09 -0.08
C GLY A 389 13.85 15.11 -1.59
N THR A 390 14.82 14.73 -2.43
CA THR A 390 14.69 14.67 -3.90
C THR A 390 14.52 13.23 -4.37
N TYR A 391 13.56 12.98 -5.26
CA TYR A 391 13.38 11.66 -5.88
C TYR A 391 14.51 11.35 -6.86
N GLY A 392 14.83 10.06 -6.95
CA GLY A 392 15.56 9.51 -8.08
C GLY A 392 14.82 9.72 -9.40
N LYS A 393 15.51 9.59 -10.54
CA LYS A 393 14.92 9.77 -11.87
C LYS A 393 15.17 8.54 -12.75
N VAL A 394 14.19 8.20 -13.58
CA VAL A 394 14.40 7.31 -14.73
C VAL A 394 15.39 8.00 -15.68
N ASP A 395 16.47 7.31 -16.00
CA ASP A 395 17.49 7.84 -16.90
C ASP A 395 16.89 7.99 -18.30
N ARG A 396 17.19 9.13 -18.94
CA ARG A 396 16.75 9.42 -20.31
C ARG A 396 17.87 9.05 -21.27
N THR A 397 18.38 7.83 -21.21
CA THR A 397 19.30 7.37 -22.24
C THR A 397 18.51 7.18 -23.53
N ARG A 398 18.61 8.16 -24.43
CA ARG A 398 18.36 7.96 -25.87
C ARG A 398 19.46 7.03 -26.36
N SER A 399 19.15 5.75 -26.55
CA SER A 399 19.96 4.87 -27.40
C SER A 399 19.79 5.26 -28.85
#